data_AF-A0A947T0D8-F1
#
_entry.id   AF-A0A947T0D8-F1
#
_cell.length_a   1.000
_cell.length_b   1.000
_cell.length_c   1.000
_cell.angle_alpha   90.00
_cell.angle_beta   90.00
_cell.angle_gamma   90.00
#
_symmetry.space_group_name_H-M   'P 1'
#
loop_
_entity.id
_entity.type
_entity.pdbx_description
1 polymer ?
#
loop_
_entity_poly.entity_id
_entity_poly.type
_entity_poly.pdbx_seq_one_letter_code
_entity_poly.pdbx_strand_id
1 'polypeptide(L)'
;MVVHTLLDNGVALHKIGKAVRSLGETYGLNWPLIGSRLFVTVDGQLGAAEDDRLYDLSEHRYPWQEVLEVSEVRQIALDLKRGGWAVRFLPRLRHIEVDPDKVSGKPSIVGRRIAAEDVAVIARESGYSVLRHDYKLSQSQIDDAVAWWNKVTEYDEAA
;
A
#
# COMPACT_ATOMS: atom_id res chain seq x y z
N MET A 1 4.22 2.39 -1.39
CA MET A 1 4.12 3.29 -0.23
C MET A 1 5.38 3.34 0.62
N VAL A 2 5.90 2.21 1.14
CA VAL A 2 7.26 2.14 1.71
C VAL A 2 8.30 2.77 0.77
N VAL A 3 8.22 2.45 -0.52
CA VAL A 3 9.07 3.05 -1.58
C VAL A 3 8.95 4.58 -1.62
N HIS A 4 7.74 5.14 -1.54
CA HIS A 4 7.55 6.60 -1.59
C HIS A 4 8.07 7.28 -0.33
N THR A 5 7.84 6.69 0.85
CA THR A 5 8.41 7.22 2.09
C THR A 5 9.94 7.18 2.06
N LEU A 6 10.53 6.11 1.55
CA LEU A 6 11.98 6.02 1.33
C LEU A 6 12.46 7.08 0.33
N LEU A 7 11.72 7.34 -0.75
CA LEU A 7 12.04 8.40 -1.71
C LEU A 7 11.92 9.81 -1.08
N ASP A 8 10.85 10.08 -0.33
CA ASP A 8 10.62 11.33 0.38
C ASP A 8 11.76 11.61 1.38
N ASN A 9 12.32 10.55 2.00
CA ASN A 9 13.47 10.60 2.91
C ASN A 9 14.83 10.52 2.17
N GLY A 10 14.86 10.78 0.86
CA GLY A 10 16.10 10.89 0.09
C GLY A 10 16.81 9.56 -0.22
N VAL A 11 16.15 8.42 -0.05
CA VAL A 11 16.71 7.12 -0.45
C VAL A 11 16.61 6.98 -1.96
N ALA A 12 17.76 6.78 -2.61
CA ALA A 12 17.81 6.66 -4.05
C ALA A 12 17.05 5.41 -4.57
N LEU A 13 16.22 5.60 -5.60
CA LEU A 13 15.34 4.57 -6.18
C LEU A 13 16.07 3.26 -6.55
N HIS A 14 17.30 3.34 -7.05
CA HIS A 14 18.09 2.17 -7.43
C HIS A 14 18.42 1.26 -6.23
N LYS A 15 18.59 1.84 -5.03
CA LYS A 15 18.83 1.09 -3.79
C LYS A 15 17.57 0.36 -3.33
N ILE A 16 16.43 1.04 -3.40
CA ILE A 16 15.12 0.46 -3.09
C ILE A 16 14.85 -0.72 -4.03
N GLY A 17 15.08 -0.54 -5.34
CA GLY A 17 14.93 -1.61 -6.32
C GLY A 17 15.87 -2.79 -6.09
N LYS A 18 17.11 -2.54 -5.63
CA LYS A 18 18.05 -3.62 -5.27
C LYS A 18 17.57 -4.42 -4.07
N ALA A 19 17.12 -3.76 -3.01
CA ALA A 19 16.57 -4.42 -1.83
C ALA A 19 15.33 -5.26 -2.19
N VAL A 20 14.40 -4.70 -2.96
CA VAL A 20 13.18 -5.42 -3.42
C VAL A 20 13.54 -6.63 -4.27
N ARG A 21 14.49 -6.52 -5.22
CA ARG A 21 14.95 -7.65 -6.03
C ARG A 21 15.62 -8.73 -5.20
N SER A 22 16.49 -8.35 -4.27
CA SER A 22 17.19 -9.30 -3.39
C SER A 22 16.20 -10.12 -2.54
N LEU A 23 15.11 -9.49 -2.08
CA LEU A 23 14.03 -10.18 -1.38
C LEU A 23 13.19 -11.02 -2.34
N GLY A 24 12.87 -10.51 -3.53
CA GLY A 24 12.08 -11.24 -4.54
C GLY A 24 12.76 -12.50 -5.07
N GLU A 25 14.09 -12.51 -5.19
CA GLU A 25 14.88 -13.70 -5.54
C GLU A 25 14.81 -14.79 -4.46
N THR A 26 14.64 -14.39 -3.20
CA THR A 26 14.61 -15.30 -2.06
C THR A 26 13.18 -15.78 -1.73
N TYR A 27 12.17 -14.95 -1.99
CA TYR A 27 10.77 -15.17 -1.54
C TYR A 27 9.73 -15.21 -2.66
N GLY A 28 10.12 -15.03 -3.92
CA GLY A 28 9.22 -15.00 -5.08
C GLY A 28 8.55 -13.63 -5.31
N LEU A 29 7.73 -13.54 -6.37
CA LEU A 29 7.04 -12.31 -6.81
C LEU A 29 5.92 -11.84 -5.86
N ASN A 30 5.54 -12.65 -4.86
CA ASN A 30 4.54 -12.27 -3.87
C ASN A 30 5.17 -11.34 -2.83
N TRP A 31 4.91 -10.06 -3.06
CA TRP A 31 5.54 -8.88 -2.48
C TRP A 31 5.82 -8.89 -0.95
N PRO A 32 7.08 -8.71 -0.50
CA PRO A 32 7.50 -8.86 0.91
C PRO A 32 7.26 -7.64 1.82
N LEU A 33 6.47 -6.64 1.41
CA LEU A 33 6.21 -5.45 2.24
C LEU A 33 4.78 -5.37 2.79
N ILE A 34 3.91 -6.31 2.42
CA ILE A 34 2.49 -6.30 2.81
C ILE A 34 2.20 -7.36 3.88
N GLY A 35 2.91 -8.50 3.86
CA GLY A 35 2.78 -9.57 4.86
C GLY A 35 3.76 -9.48 6.03
N SER A 36 4.92 -8.84 5.84
CA SER A 36 6.02 -8.89 6.81
C SER A 36 5.86 -7.85 7.93
N ARG A 37 6.19 -8.24 9.17
CA ARG A 37 6.25 -7.31 10.31
C ARG A 37 7.49 -6.45 10.20
N LEU A 38 7.36 -5.27 9.63
CA LEU A 38 8.47 -4.33 9.58
C LEU A 38 8.83 -3.82 11.00
N PHE A 39 10.12 -3.72 11.30
CA PHE A 39 10.66 -3.27 12.59
C PHE A 39 11.92 -2.42 12.37
N VAL A 40 12.40 -1.77 13.42
CA VAL A 40 13.67 -1.03 13.40
C VAL A 40 14.56 -1.61 14.49
N THR A 41 15.84 -1.88 14.19
CA THR A 41 16.80 -2.35 15.18
C THR A 41 17.18 -1.23 16.16
N VAL A 42 17.82 -1.59 17.28
CA VAL A 42 18.38 -0.61 18.23
C VAL A 42 19.36 0.35 17.55
N ASP A 43 20.01 -0.12 16.49
CA ASP A 43 20.99 0.64 15.70
C ASP A 43 20.35 1.44 14.53
N GLY A 44 19.01 1.53 14.48
CA GLY A 44 18.31 2.33 13.47
C GLY A 44 18.16 1.67 12.09
N GLN A 45 18.33 0.35 12.01
CA GLN A 45 18.21 -0.38 10.74
C GLN A 45 16.76 -0.77 10.49
N LEU A 46 16.24 -0.49 9.29
CA LEU A 46 14.93 -1.00 8.88
C LEU A 46 15.05 -2.51 8.65
N GLY A 47 14.25 -3.29 9.37
CA GLY A 47 14.15 -4.71 9.17
C GLY A 47 12.73 -5.19 8.88
N ALA A 48 12.61 -6.39 8.33
CA ALA A 48 11.35 -7.11 8.19
C ALA A 48 11.42 -8.43 8.96
N ALA A 49 10.42 -8.71 9.80
CA ALA A 49 10.32 -9.94 10.56
C ALA A 49 9.20 -10.82 10.01
N GLU A 50 9.48 -12.10 9.87
CA GLU A 50 8.52 -13.15 9.49
C GLU A 50 8.91 -14.45 10.19
N ASP A 51 7.96 -15.03 10.93
CA ASP A 51 8.19 -16.15 11.86
C ASP A 51 9.40 -15.90 12.78
N ASP A 52 10.46 -16.69 12.61
CA ASP A 52 11.73 -16.63 13.36
C ASP A 52 12.88 -15.96 12.57
N ARG A 53 12.58 -15.30 11.44
CA ARG A 53 13.60 -14.68 10.56
C ARG A 53 13.50 -13.17 10.55
N LEU A 54 14.67 -12.54 10.56
CA LEU A 54 14.86 -11.09 10.50
C LEU A 54 15.61 -10.74 9.21
N TYR A 55 15.03 -9.85 8.40
CA TYR A 55 15.64 -9.31 7.19
C TYR A 55 16.13 -7.91 7.47
N ASP A 56 17.39 -7.63 7.17
CA ASP A 56 17.90 -6.27 7.14
C ASP A 56 17.60 -5.65 5.77
N LEU A 57 16.80 -4.60 5.75
CA LEU A 57 16.48 -3.81 4.56
C LEU A 57 17.42 -2.62 4.36
N SER A 58 18.35 -2.41 5.29
CA SER A 58 19.35 -1.36 5.26
C SER A 58 20.69 -1.87 4.74
N GLU A 59 20.97 -1.65 3.45
CA GLU A 59 22.36 -1.66 2.98
C GLU A 59 23.01 -0.34 3.42
N HIS A 60 23.54 -0.28 4.65
CA HIS A 60 24.31 0.87 5.11
C HIS A 60 25.64 0.99 4.34
N ARG A 61 25.84 2.13 3.68
CA ARG A 61 27.19 2.62 3.35
C ARG A 61 27.41 4.11 3.60
N TYR A 62 26.41 4.89 4.02
CA TYR A 62 26.59 6.34 4.21
C TYR A 62 25.82 6.91 5.43
N PRO A 63 26.46 7.77 6.25
CA PRO A 63 25.96 8.24 7.54
C PRO A 63 24.94 9.41 7.49
N TRP A 64 24.42 9.78 6.32
CA TRP A 64 23.52 10.93 6.14
C TRP A 64 22.12 10.57 5.61
N GLN A 65 21.76 9.29 5.59
CA GLN A 65 20.41 8.88 5.19
C GLN A 65 19.50 8.86 6.42
N GLU A 66 18.39 9.61 6.37
CA GLU A 66 17.40 9.63 7.43
C GLU A 66 16.75 8.25 7.59
N VAL A 67 16.67 7.83 8.85
CA VAL A 67 16.18 6.54 9.33
C VAL A 67 14.67 6.62 9.51
N LEU A 68 13.93 5.58 9.10
CA LEU A 68 12.52 5.46 9.44
C LEU A 68 12.36 4.98 10.87
N GLU A 69 11.61 5.72 11.69
CA GLU A 69 11.24 5.34 13.05
C GLU A 69 10.24 4.18 13.06
N VAL A 70 10.23 3.37 14.13
CA VAL A 70 9.29 2.24 14.29
C VAL A 70 7.83 2.68 14.14
N SER A 71 7.51 3.88 14.64
CA SER A 71 6.19 4.49 14.53
C SER A 71 5.80 4.78 13.08
N GLU A 72 6.75 5.29 12.27
CA GLU A 72 6.54 5.60 10.85
C GLU A 72 6.31 4.33 10.04
N VAL A 73 7.11 3.30 10.30
CA VAL A 73 6.97 1.98 9.67
C VAL A 73 5.61 1.34 9.96
N ARG A 74 5.14 1.42 11.21
CA ARG A 74 3.80 0.93 11.59
C ARG A 74 2.70 1.73 10.89
N GLN A 75 2.85 3.05 10.82
CA GLN A 75 1.90 3.90 10.12
C GLN A 75 1.84 3.56 8.63
N ILE A 76 2.98 3.28 8.00
CA ILE A 76 3.07 2.83 6.62
C ILE A 76 2.40 1.45 6.44
N ALA A 77 2.55 0.51 7.36
CA ALA A 77 1.82 -0.75 7.27
C ALA A 77 0.29 -0.53 7.36
N LEU A 78 -0.16 0.37 8.23
CA LEU A 78 -1.58 0.70 8.39
C LEU A 78 -2.18 1.38 7.16
N ASP A 79 -1.46 2.35 6.59
CA ASP A 79 -1.93 3.09 5.42
C ASP A 79 -1.96 2.16 4.18
N LEU A 80 -1.02 1.21 4.06
CA LEU A 80 -1.03 0.22 2.98
C LEU A 80 -2.33 -0.59 3.02
N LYS A 81 -2.70 -1.08 4.20
CA LYS A 81 -3.91 -1.86 4.42
C LYS A 81 -5.21 -1.09 4.19
N ARG A 82 -5.19 0.24 4.20
CA ARG A 82 -6.39 1.10 4.06
C ARG A 82 -6.67 1.57 2.63
N GLY A 83 -5.82 1.27 1.68
CA GLY A 83 -5.96 1.79 0.30
C GLY A 83 -4.63 2.14 -0.36
N GLY A 84 -3.51 1.63 0.15
CA GLY A 84 -2.21 1.90 -0.41
C GLY A 84 -1.79 3.36 -0.27
N TRP A 85 -0.99 3.83 -1.23
CA TRP A 85 -0.40 5.17 -1.18
C TRP A 85 -1.43 6.30 -1.27
N ALA A 86 -2.58 6.07 -1.91
CA ALA A 86 -3.63 7.06 -2.10
C ALA A 86 -4.20 7.61 -0.77
N VAL A 87 -4.11 6.82 0.31
CA VAL A 87 -4.59 7.21 1.65
C VAL A 87 -3.88 8.46 2.19
N ARG A 88 -2.63 8.74 1.77
CA ARG A 88 -1.91 9.98 2.15
C ARG A 88 -2.61 11.23 1.64
N PHE A 89 -3.29 11.13 0.49
CA PHE A 89 -4.03 12.24 -0.12
C PHE A 89 -5.52 12.20 0.22
N LEU A 90 -6.00 11.06 0.72
CA LEU A 90 -7.40 10.80 1.05
C LEU A 90 -7.53 10.38 2.52
N PRO A 91 -7.18 11.23 3.50
CA PRO A 91 -7.12 10.84 4.92
C PRO A 91 -8.47 10.41 5.49
N ARG A 92 -9.57 10.81 4.85
CA ARG A 92 -10.95 10.49 5.25
C ARG A 92 -11.48 9.17 4.70
N LEU A 93 -10.70 8.48 3.88
CA LEU A 93 -11.08 7.22 3.25
C LEU A 93 -11.19 6.10 4.30
N ARG A 94 -12.34 5.43 4.33
CA ARG A 94 -12.74 4.49 5.39
C ARG A 94 -13.18 3.13 4.87
N HIS A 95 -13.56 3.05 3.61
CA HIS A 95 -14.25 1.88 3.07
C HIS A 95 -13.42 1.08 2.04
N ILE A 96 -12.13 1.37 1.92
CA ILE A 96 -11.20 0.56 1.11
C ILE A 96 -10.26 -0.20 2.04
N GLU A 97 -9.96 -1.43 1.66
CA GLU A 97 -8.91 -2.25 2.27
C GLU A 97 -8.00 -2.83 1.20
N VAL A 98 -6.76 -3.13 1.60
CA VAL A 98 -5.83 -3.94 0.81
C VAL A 98 -5.50 -5.16 1.65
N ASP A 99 -5.94 -6.31 1.17
CA ASP A 99 -5.81 -7.60 1.85
C ASP A 99 -5.24 -8.61 0.84
N PRO A 100 -4.00 -9.12 1.02
CA PRO A 100 -3.38 -10.08 0.10
C PRO A 100 -4.22 -11.32 -0.18
N ASP A 101 -5.00 -11.75 0.81
CA ASP A 101 -5.82 -12.96 0.74
C ASP A 101 -7.19 -12.70 0.07
N LYS A 102 -7.49 -11.44 -0.28
CA LYS A 102 -8.71 -11.04 -0.98
C LYS A 102 -8.37 -10.35 -2.29
N VAL A 103 -9.11 -10.73 -3.34
CA VAL A 103 -9.02 -10.06 -4.66
C VAL A 103 -7.55 -10.00 -5.16
N SER A 104 -6.74 -11.00 -4.82
CA SER A 104 -5.31 -11.07 -5.15
C SER A 104 -4.50 -9.85 -4.67
N GLY A 105 -4.82 -9.31 -3.50
CA GLY A 105 -4.15 -8.13 -2.96
C GLY A 105 -4.55 -6.80 -3.62
N LYS A 106 -5.56 -6.81 -4.50
CA LYS A 106 -6.10 -5.56 -5.05
C LYS A 106 -6.87 -4.77 -3.99
N PRO A 107 -6.81 -3.43 -4.03
CA PRO A 107 -7.68 -2.58 -3.24
C PRO A 107 -9.17 -2.92 -3.47
N SER A 108 -9.89 -3.21 -2.38
CA SER A 108 -11.27 -3.68 -2.40
C SER A 108 -12.13 -2.96 -1.36
N ILE A 109 -13.44 -3.01 -1.52
CA ILE A 109 -14.36 -2.48 -0.50
C ILE A 109 -14.22 -3.30 0.80
N VAL A 110 -14.11 -2.62 1.95
CA VAL A 110 -13.97 -3.26 3.27
C VAL A 110 -15.03 -4.34 3.48
N GLY A 111 -14.59 -5.55 3.83
CA GLY A 111 -15.47 -6.68 4.11
C GLY A 111 -16.20 -7.25 2.88
N ARG A 112 -15.81 -6.86 1.66
CA ARG A 112 -16.38 -7.35 0.40
C ARG A 112 -15.27 -7.83 -0.52
N ARG A 113 -15.59 -8.80 -1.40
CA ARG A 113 -14.71 -9.25 -2.48
C ARG A 113 -15.02 -8.50 -3.78
N ILE A 114 -15.07 -7.18 -3.71
CA ILE A 114 -15.38 -6.29 -4.83
C ILE A 114 -14.24 -5.29 -4.94
N ALA A 115 -13.56 -5.24 -6.08
CA ALA A 115 -12.45 -4.33 -6.29
C ALA A 115 -12.93 -2.87 -6.31
N ALA A 116 -12.12 -1.97 -5.75
CA ALA A 116 -12.42 -0.53 -5.74
C ALA A 116 -12.45 0.05 -7.16
N GLU A 117 -11.56 -0.45 -8.04
CA GLU A 117 -11.52 -0.14 -9.47
C GLU A 117 -12.86 -0.47 -10.15
N ASP A 118 -13.38 -1.69 -10.00
CA ASP A 118 -14.65 -2.10 -10.60
C ASP A 118 -15.81 -1.20 -10.16
N VAL A 119 -15.85 -0.86 -8.87
CA VAL A 119 -16.86 0.07 -8.33
C VAL A 119 -16.77 1.43 -8.99
N ALA A 120 -15.57 1.99 -9.14
CA ALA A 120 -15.38 3.29 -9.76
C ALA A 120 -15.74 3.28 -11.26
N VAL A 121 -15.36 2.23 -11.99
CA VAL A 121 -15.69 2.05 -13.41
C VAL A 121 -17.20 1.92 -13.60
N ILE A 122 -17.87 1.07 -12.82
CA ILE A 122 -19.33 0.91 -12.89
C ILE A 122 -20.04 2.20 -12.50
N ALA A 123 -19.55 2.93 -11.49
CA ALA A 123 -20.13 4.22 -11.09
C ALA A 123 -20.08 5.24 -12.24
N ARG A 124 -19.00 5.24 -13.03
CA ARG A 124 -18.83 6.11 -14.20
C ARG A 124 -19.71 5.69 -15.38
N GLU A 125 -19.78 4.39 -15.67
CA GLU A 125 -20.44 3.88 -16.88
C GLU A 125 -21.94 3.63 -16.70
N SER A 126 -22.33 3.10 -15.55
CA SER A 126 -23.70 2.66 -15.27
C SER A 126 -24.38 3.45 -14.15
N GLY A 127 -23.62 4.27 -13.42
CA GLY A 127 -24.13 5.11 -12.36
C GLY A 127 -24.29 4.41 -11.01
N TYR A 128 -24.60 5.23 -9.99
CA TYR A 128 -24.67 4.81 -8.59
C TYR A 128 -25.89 3.95 -8.25
N SER A 129 -26.92 3.92 -9.11
CA SER A 129 -28.13 3.11 -8.87
C SER A 129 -27.82 1.62 -8.94
N VAL A 130 -27.05 1.19 -9.95
CA VAL A 130 -26.65 -0.21 -10.14
C VAL A 130 -25.84 -0.71 -8.95
N LEU A 131 -24.85 0.05 -8.49
CA LEU A 131 -24.01 -0.31 -7.34
C LEU A 131 -24.80 -0.41 -6.03
N ARG A 132 -25.78 0.46 -5.83
CA ARG A 132 -26.65 0.41 -4.65
C ARG A 132 -27.65 -0.74 -4.72
N HIS A 133 -28.25 -0.98 -5.89
CA HIS A 133 -29.30 -1.97 -6.04
C HIS A 133 -28.75 -3.40 -6.17
N ASP A 134 -27.77 -3.61 -7.03
CA ASP A 134 -27.30 -4.96 -7.40
C ASP A 134 -26.13 -5.40 -6.51
N TYR A 135 -25.21 -4.47 -6.19
CA TYR A 135 -24.04 -4.75 -5.37
C TYR A 135 -24.23 -4.43 -3.88
N LYS A 136 -25.37 -3.85 -3.51
CA LYS A 136 -25.75 -3.49 -2.13
C LYS A 136 -24.68 -2.64 -1.43
N LEU A 137 -24.01 -1.76 -2.19
CA LEU A 137 -23.02 -0.83 -1.66
C LEU A 137 -23.72 0.42 -1.12
N SER A 138 -23.19 0.97 -0.03
CA SER A 138 -23.62 2.28 0.45
C SER A 138 -23.07 3.40 -0.44
N GLN A 139 -23.71 4.57 -0.38
CA GLN A 139 -23.21 5.78 -1.03
C GLN A 139 -21.74 6.07 -0.62
N SER A 140 -21.44 5.97 0.68
CA SER A 140 -20.08 6.21 1.20
C SER A 140 -19.03 5.22 0.71
N GLN A 141 -19.41 3.95 0.50
CA GLN A 141 -18.50 2.94 -0.08
C GLN A 141 -18.18 3.26 -1.55
N ILE A 142 -19.20 3.71 -2.30
CA ILE A 142 -19.03 4.06 -3.71
C ILE A 142 -18.17 5.33 -3.81
N ASP A 143 -18.46 6.36 -3.01
CA ASP A 143 -17.70 7.62 -3.03
C ASP A 143 -16.22 7.42 -2.67
N ASP A 144 -15.93 6.60 -1.65
CA ASP A 144 -14.55 6.26 -1.28
C ASP A 144 -13.82 5.52 -2.42
N ALA A 145 -14.49 4.61 -3.12
CA ALA A 145 -13.91 3.86 -4.24
C ALA A 145 -13.64 4.76 -5.45
N VAL A 146 -14.58 5.65 -5.77
CA VAL A 146 -14.43 6.64 -6.85
C VAL A 146 -13.29 7.62 -6.52
N ALA A 147 -13.25 8.15 -5.30
CA ALA A 147 -12.17 9.05 -4.87
C ALA A 147 -10.80 8.37 -4.91
N TRP A 148 -10.73 7.12 -4.44
CA TRP A 148 -9.52 6.30 -4.51
C TRP A 148 -9.04 6.13 -5.94
N TRP A 149 -9.93 5.68 -6.84
CA TRP A 149 -9.59 5.40 -8.23
C TRP A 149 -9.09 6.64 -8.95
N ASN A 150 -9.79 7.76 -8.83
CA ASN A 150 -9.38 9.03 -9.42
C ASN A 150 -7.98 9.45 -8.97
N LYS A 151 -7.66 9.27 -7.68
CA LYS A 151 -6.35 9.64 -7.16
C LYS A 151 -5.24 8.74 -7.72
N VAL A 152 -5.52 7.44 -7.86
CA VAL A 152 -4.53 6.49 -8.39
C VAL A 152 -4.28 6.72 -9.88
N THR A 153 -5.33 6.97 -10.66
CA THR A 153 -5.20 7.26 -12.09
C THR A 153 -4.52 8.60 -12.38
N GLU A 154 -4.74 9.64 -11.56
CA GLU A 154 -4.06 10.94 -11.68
C GLU A 154 -2.53 10.79 -11.61
N TYR A 155 -2.05 9.82 -10.83
CA TYR A 155 -0.62 9.56 -10.70
C TYR A 155 -0.06 8.73 -11.85
N ASP A 156 -0.80 7.73 -12.33
CA ASP A 156 -0.40 6.93 -13.50
C ASP A 156 -0.29 7.80 -14.77
N GLU A 157 -1.09 8.85 -14.89
CA GLU A 157 -0.99 9.81 -16.00
C GLU A 157 0.20 10.79 -15.86
N ALA A 158 0.74 10.95 -14.66
CA ALA A 158 1.82 11.88 -14.35
C ALA A 158 3.22 11.22 -14.26
N ALA A 159 3.29 9.89 -14.26
CA ALA A 159 4.51 9.08 -14.12
C ALA A 159 5.03 8.58 -15.47
#